data_AF-A0AAU6XZV6-F1
#
_entry.id   AF-A0AAU6XZV6-F1
#
_cell.length_a   1.000
_cell.length_b   1.000
_cell.length_c   1.000
_cell.angle_alpha   90.00
_cell.angle_beta   90.00
_cell.angle_gamma   90.00
#
_symmetry.space_group_name_H-M   'P 1'
#
loop_
_entity.id
_entity.type
_entity.pdbx_description
1 polymer ?
#
loop_
_entity_poly.entity_id
_entity_poly.type
_entity_poly.pdbx_seq_one_letter_code
_entity_poly.pdbx_strand_id
1 'polypeptide(L)'
;MKVLLLAFFCTIAMSASAQFWPFAKHPRYPLIAETKSRPFRLPAAQLKGNKISRVEIGQTPYSLKLTERIVMKTAQHQMRFREYEDASYSFNELAKIYVQQNKLSQAKWFFLQSNNLSRQQSNDRLTIANLMELSSVKSAIGDFALAQQDLEEARTMATAHNWQDDVQSVKKRLDLLQLNKLAALKPAVGVNSQAAL
;
A
#
# COMPACT_ATOMS: atom_id res chain seq x y z
N MET A 1 -8.17 28.33 46.78
CA MET A 1 -6.73 28.12 46.45
C MET A 1 -6.41 28.15 44.95
N LYS A 2 -7.32 27.84 44.02
CA LYS A 2 -7.05 27.91 42.57
C LYS A 2 -6.92 29.33 41.99
N VAL A 3 -7.65 30.31 42.55
CA VAL A 3 -7.63 31.71 42.08
C VAL A 3 -6.32 32.43 42.46
N LEU A 4 -5.74 32.10 43.61
CA LEU A 4 -4.45 32.65 44.05
C LEU A 4 -3.29 32.19 43.16
N LEU A 5 -3.32 30.95 42.67
CA LEU A 5 -2.30 30.41 41.75
C LEU A 5 -2.33 31.08 40.37
N LEU A 6 -3.52 31.47 39.89
CA LEU A 6 -3.69 32.13 38.60
C LEU A 6 -3.25 33.61 38.65
N ALA A 7 -3.51 34.28 39.78
CA ALA A 7 -3.00 35.64 40.03
C ALA A 7 -1.45 35.67 40.11
N PHE A 8 -0.84 34.64 40.70
CA PHE A 8 0.62 34.54 40.80
C PHE A 8 1.31 34.29 39.45
N PHE A 9 0.65 33.57 38.52
CA PHE A 9 1.20 33.36 37.17
C PHE A 9 1.12 34.60 36.27
N CYS A 10 0.14 35.50 36.48
CA CYS A 10 -0.01 36.71 35.67
C CYS A 10 1.04 37.79 35.97
N THR A 11 1.62 37.85 37.17
CA THR A 11 2.58 38.90 37.53
C THR A 11 4.00 38.62 37.02
N ILE A 12 4.33 37.37 36.69
CA ILE A 12 5.66 36.97 36.20
C ILE A 12 5.83 37.32 34.69
N ALA A 13 4.74 37.55 33.96
CA ALA A 13 4.77 37.84 32.53
C ALA A 13 5.09 39.31 32.16
N MET A 14 5.13 40.25 33.11
CA MET A 14 5.31 41.69 32.81
C MET A 14 6.75 42.22 32.88
N SER A 15 7.76 41.37 33.09
CA SER A 15 9.17 41.82 33.25
C SER A 15 10.00 41.79 31.95
N ALA A 16 9.40 41.72 30.77
CA ALA A 16 10.12 41.70 29.49
C ALA A 16 9.94 42.99 28.65
N SER A 17 10.03 44.16 29.30
CA SER A 17 10.18 45.44 28.59
C SER A 17 11.48 46.14 29.01
N ALA A 18 12.61 45.52 28.69
CA ALA A 18 13.91 46.19 28.72
C ALA A 18 14.07 47.01 27.42
N GLN A 19 13.42 48.17 27.33
CA GLN A 19 13.58 49.06 26.18
C GLN A 19 13.56 50.54 26.57
N PHE A 20 14.32 50.90 27.62
CA PHE A 20 14.57 52.29 27.97
C PHE A 20 15.97 52.43 28.55
N TRP A 21 16.99 52.30 27.68
CA TRP A 21 18.32 52.81 27.96
C TRP A 21 18.76 53.68 26.79
N PRO A 22 18.93 55.00 26.96
CA PRO A 22 19.41 55.85 25.89
C PRO A 22 20.92 55.62 25.73
N PHE A 23 21.31 54.97 24.63
CA PHE A 23 22.72 54.81 24.28
C PHE A 23 23.36 56.17 24.00
N ALA A 24 24.52 56.40 24.60
CA ALA A 24 25.32 57.61 24.44
C ALA A 24 25.66 57.87 22.96
N LYS A 25 25.71 59.15 22.58
CA LYS A 25 26.01 59.58 21.21
C LYS A 25 27.48 59.32 20.88
N HIS A 26 27.77 58.20 20.22
CA HIS A 26 29.10 57.92 19.69
C HIS A 26 29.39 58.80 18.46
N PRO A 27 30.59 59.41 18.36
CA PRO A 27 31.00 60.16 17.17
C PRO A 27 31.12 59.21 15.99
N ARG A 28 30.38 59.49 14.91
CA ARG A 28 30.44 58.72 13.65
C ARG A 28 31.58 59.24 12.80
N TYR A 29 32.56 58.39 12.52
CA TYR A 29 33.61 58.67 11.54
C TYR A 29 33.03 58.79 10.11
N PRO A 30 33.63 59.60 9.22
CA PRO A 30 33.15 59.72 7.85
C PRO A 30 33.18 58.37 7.14
N LEU A 31 32.13 58.07 6.37
CA LEU A 31 32.03 56.84 5.59
C LEU A 31 33.22 56.77 4.62
N ILE A 32 33.99 55.69 4.72
CA ILE A 32 35.00 55.32 3.73
C ILE A 32 34.27 55.14 2.40
N ALA A 33 34.72 55.84 1.35
CA ALA A 33 34.12 55.77 0.02
C ALA A 33 34.05 54.30 -0.43
N GLU A 34 32.85 53.87 -0.83
CA GLU A 34 32.62 52.49 -1.25
C GLU A 34 33.53 52.15 -2.44
N THR A 35 34.43 51.19 -2.24
CA THR A 35 35.23 50.65 -3.34
C THR A 35 34.29 49.91 -4.28
N LYS A 36 34.30 50.32 -5.55
CA LYS A 36 33.46 49.76 -6.62
C LYS A 36 33.73 48.25 -6.76
N SER A 37 32.93 47.45 -6.07
CA SER A 37 33.02 45.99 -6.12
C SER A 37 32.61 45.55 -7.52
N ARG A 38 33.57 45.06 -8.31
CA ARG A 38 33.27 44.34 -9.54
C ARG A 38 32.96 42.90 -9.11
N PRO A 39 31.69 42.44 -9.15
CA PRO A 39 31.40 41.07 -8.79
C PRO A 39 32.04 40.16 -9.83
N PHE A 40 33.09 39.44 -9.43
CA PHE A 40 33.64 38.36 -10.24
C PHE A 40 32.58 37.26 -10.31
N ARG A 41 31.82 37.23 -11.42
CA ARG A 41 30.84 36.17 -11.68
C ARG A 41 31.60 34.96 -12.19
N LEU A 42 31.73 33.93 -11.35
CA LEU A 42 32.13 32.61 -11.80
C LEU A 42 31.05 32.08 -12.78
N PRO A 43 31.43 31.57 -13.97
CA PRO A 43 30.46 30.97 -14.88
C PRO A 43 29.83 29.75 -14.19
N ALA A 44 28.50 29.66 -14.23
CA ALA A 44 27.78 28.53 -13.67
C ALA A 44 28.24 27.24 -14.37
N ALA A 45 28.79 26.30 -13.59
CA ALA A 45 29.18 24.99 -14.11
C ALA A 45 27.91 24.25 -14.57
N GLN A 46 27.81 24.00 -15.88
CA GLN A 46 26.74 23.20 -16.45
C GLN A 46 27.03 21.72 -16.16
N LEU A 47 26.51 21.20 -15.04
CA LEU A 47 26.54 19.77 -14.77
C LEU A 47 25.59 19.09 -15.75
N LYS A 48 26.15 18.35 -16.72
CA LYS A 48 25.40 17.50 -17.63
C LYS A 48 24.76 16.40 -16.79
N GLY A 49 23.45 16.50 -16.55
CA GLY A 49 22.72 15.57 -15.69
C GLY A 49 22.73 14.16 -16.27
N ASN A 50 23.66 13.33 -15.81
CA ASN A 50 23.62 11.90 -16.10
C ASN A 50 22.38 11.32 -15.40
N LYS A 51 21.46 10.75 -16.18
CA LYS A 51 20.25 10.10 -15.65
C LYS A 51 20.68 8.90 -14.83
N ILE A 52 20.53 8.98 -13.51
CA ILE A 52 20.77 7.85 -12.62
C ILE A 52 19.64 6.86 -12.86
N SER A 53 19.96 5.72 -13.47
CA SER A 53 18.99 4.62 -13.62
C SER A 53 18.68 4.05 -12.24
N ARG A 54 17.42 4.09 -11.83
CA ARG A 54 16.95 3.43 -10.61
C ARG A 54 17.16 1.93 -10.78
N VAL A 55 18.00 1.32 -9.95
CA VAL A 55 18.14 -0.14 -9.91
C VAL A 55 16.92 -0.71 -9.20
N GLU A 56 16.16 -1.53 -9.91
CA GLU A 56 15.06 -2.29 -9.32
C GLU A 56 15.66 -3.49 -8.58
N ILE A 57 15.72 -3.39 -7.25
CA ILE A 57 16.08 -4.54 -6.42
C ILE A 57 14.90 -5.50 -6.47
N GLY A 58 15.07 -6.63 -7.14
CA GLY A 58 14.05 -7.68 -7.20
C GLY A 58 13.65 -8.15 -5.80
N GLN A 59 12.40 -8.61 -5.66
CA GLN A 59 11.92 -9.10 -4.36
C GLN A 59 12.69 -10.36 -3.96
N THR A 60 13.41 -10.27 -2.84
CA THR A 60 14.15 -11.39 -2.26
C THR A 60 13.25 -12.15 -1.29
N PRO A 61 13.53 -13.44 -1.02
CA PRO A 61 12.81 -14.17 0.03
C PRO A 61 12.91 -13.50 1.41
N TYR A 62 14.01 -12.80 1.68
CA TYR A 62 14.17 -12.02 2.90
C TYR A 62 13.25 -10.79 2.91
N SER A 63 13.17 -10.03 1.81
CA SER A 63 12.28 -8.87 1.73
C SER A 63 10.81 -9.27 1.88
N LEU A 64 10.38 -10.39 1.28
CA LEU A 64 9.03 -10.92 1.45
C LEU A 64 8.69 -11.28 2.90
N LYS A 65 9.64 -11.88 3.63
CA LYS A 65 9.46 -12.19 5.06
C LYS A 65 9.43 -10.95 5.94
N LEU A 66 10.13 -9.89 5.55
CA LEU A 66 10.11 -8.62 6.27
C LEU A 66 8.79 -7.91 6.04
N THR A 67 8.33 -7.80 4.79
CA THR A 67 7.04 -7.20 4.46
C THR A 67 5.90 -7.97 5.12
N GLU A 68 5.88 -9.31 5.04
CA GLU A 68 4.92 -10.16 5.75
C GLU A 68 4.80 -9.79 7.23
N ARG A 69 5.92 -9.64 7.95
CA ARG A 69 5.92 -9.28 9.37
C ARG A 69 5.37 -7.89 9.62
N ILE A 70 5.69 -6.93 8.76
CA ILE A 70 5.21 -5.55 8.88
C ILE A 70 3.69 -5.53 8.67
N VAL A 71 3.20 -6.09 7.56
CA VAL A 71 1.77 -6.10 7.25
C VAL A 71 0.97 -6.92 8.26
N MET A 72 1.54 -8.01 8.80
CA MET A 72 0.90 -8.77 9.88
C MET A 72 0.74 -7.92 11.13
N LYS A 73 1.77 -7.16 11.52
CA LYS A 73 1.71 -6.29 12.70
C LYS A 73 0.72 -5.14 12.50
N THR A 74 0.62 -4.57 11.30
CA THR A 74 -0.37 -3.53 10.99
C THR A 74 -1.79 -4.09 11.03
N ALA A 75 -2.03 -5.25 10.41
CA ALA A 75 -3.33 -5.93 10.46
C ALA A 75 -3.77 -6.21 11.90
N GLN A 76 -2.87 -6.70 12.75
CA GLN A 76 -3.16 -6.94 14.18
C GLN A 76 -3.52 -5.66 14.93
N HIS A 77 -2.81 -4.56 14.65
CA HIS A 77 -3.11 -3.25 15.22
C HIS A 77 -4.50 -2.78 14.82
N GLN A 78 -4.80 -2.77 13.52
CA GLN A 78 -6.10 -2.34 12.97
C GLN A 78 -7.24 -3.17 13.56
N MET A 79 -7.08 -4.50 13.63
CA MET A 79 -8.07 -5.39 14.25
C MET A 79 -8.28 -5.07 15.73
N ARG A 80 -7.22 -4.76 16.49
CA ARG A 80 -7.31 -4.39 17.90
C ARG A 80 -8.06 -3.09 18.11
N PHE A 81 -7.86 -2.12 17.22
CA PHE A 81 -8.49 -0.79 17.29
C PHE A 81 -9.80 -0.68 16.50
N ARG A 82 -10.31 -1.80 15.97
CA ARG A 82 -11.57 -1.89 15.22
C ARG A 82 -11.58 -1.08 13.92
N GLU A 83 -10.41 -0.88 13.33
CA GLU A 83 -10.21 -0.27 12.01
C GLU A 83 -10.40 -1.35 10.93
N TYR A 84 -11.64 -1.82 10.77
CA TYR A 84 -11.94 -3.00 9.94
C TYR A 84 -11.78 -2.75 8.44
N GLU A 85 -12.01 -1.53 7.98
CA GLU A 85 -11.77 -1.14 6.59
C GLU A 85 -10.28 -1.29 6.25
N ASP A 86 -9.40 -0.66 7.03
CA ASP A 86 -7.95 -0.75 6.82
C ASP A 86 -7.43 -2.18 7.05
N ALA A 87 -7.96 -2.90 8.05
CA ALA A 87 -7.64 -4.30 8.27
C ALA A 87 -7.96 -5.18 7.05
N SER A 88 -9.07 -4.91 6.35
CA SER A 88 -9.44 -5.65 5.15
C SER A 88 -8.39 -5.50 4.04
N TYR A 89 -7.83 -4.29 3.85
CA TYR A 89 -6.73 -4.05 2.91
C TYR A 89 -5.43 -4.74 3.34
N SER A 90 -5.07 -4.67 4.62
CA SER A 90 -3.88 -5.36 5.14
C SER A 90 -3.97 -6.88 4.98
N PHE A 91 -5.16 -7.48 5.15
CA PHE A 91 -5.36 -8.91 4.87
C PHE A 91 -5.28 -9.24 3.38
N ASN A 92 -5.77 -8.39 2.49
CA ASN A 92 -5.60 -8.55 1.04
C ASN A 92 -4.10 -8.52 0.67
N GLU A 93 -3.35 -7.59 1.25
CA GLU A 93 -1.91 -7.48 1.02
C GLU A 93 -1.14 -8.69 1.55
N LEU A 94 -1.44 -9.15 2.77
CA LEU A 94 -0.89 -10.41 3.30
C LEU A 94 -1.16 -11.58 2.36
N ALA A 95 -2.38 -11.71 1.86
CA ALA A 95 -2.73 -12.77 0.94
C ALA A 95 -1.87 -12.74 -0.33
N LYS A 96 -1.67 -11.56 -0.93
CA LYS A 96 -0.78 -11.38 -2.09
C LYS A 96 0.68 -11.76 -1.79
N ILE A 97 1.19 -11.37 -0.61
CA ILE A 97 2.54 -11.78 -0.16
C ILE A 97 2.61 -13.31 -0.06
N TYR A 98 1.59 -13.98 0.46
CA TYR A 98 1.56 -15.44 0.53
C TYR A 98 1.46 -16.11 -0.85
N VAL A 99 0.75 -15.51 -1.82
CA VAL A 99 0.78 -15.98 -3.22
C VAL A 99 2.19 -15.91 -3.79
N GLN A 100 2.90 -14.80 -3.57
CA GLN A 100 4.30 -14.64 -4.01
C GLN A 100 5.25 -15.66 -3.36
N GLN A 101 4.95 -16.09 -2.13
CA GLN A 101 5.69 -17.14 -1.42
C GLN A 101 5.25 -18.57 -1.80
N ASN A 102 4.32 -18.74 -2.76
CA ASN A 102 3.71 -20.01 -3.14
C ASN A 102 3.00 -20.76 -1.97
N LYS A 103 2.51 -19.99 -1.00
CA LYS A 103 1.81 -20.46 0.22
C LYS A 103 0.30 -20.34 0.03
N LEU A 104 -0.24 -21.14 -0.88
CA LEU A 104 -1.61 -20.98 -1.38
C LEU A 104 -2.70 -21.17 -0.31
N SER A 105 -2.51 -22.08 0.63
CA SER A 105 -3.47 -22.31 1.72
C SER A 105 -3.57 -21.10 2.67
N GLN A 106 -2.43 -20.50 3.02
CA GLN A 106 -2.42 -19.27 3.82
C GLN A 106 -3.04 -18.11 3.03
N ALA A 107 -2.67 -17.95 1.75
CA ALA A 107 -3.26 -16.92 0.89
C ALA A 107 -4.79 -17.03 0.81
N LYS A 108 -5.32 -18.25 0.61
CA LYS A 108 -6.77 -18.53 0.61
C LYS A 108 -7.42 -18.08 1.92
N TRP A 109 -6.81 -18.40 3.07
CA TRP A 109 -7.33 -17.99 4.37
C TRP A 109 -7.39 -16.47 4.52
N PHE A 110 -6.32 -15.76 4.16
CA PHE A 110 -6.27 -14.29 4.28
C PHE A 110 -7.21 -13.57 3.31
N PHE A 111 -7.37 -14.06 2.08
CA PHE A 111 -8.38 -13.53 1.15
C PHE A 111 -9.80 -13.70 1.71
N LEU A 112 -10.11 -14.84 2.33
CA LEU A 112 -11.41 -15.06 2.97
C LEU A 112 -11.65 -14.09 4.14
N GLN A 113 -10.62 -13.84 4.97
CA GLN A 113 -10.72 -12.85 6.05
C GLN A 113 -10.94 -11.43 5.51
N SER A 114 -10.16 -11.02 4.51
CA SER A 114 -10.31 -9.73 3.84
C SER A 114 -11.71 -9.57 3.25
N ASN A 115 -12.23 -10.61 2.60
CA ASN A 115 -13.57 -10.61 2.00
C ASN A 115 -14.68 -10.51 3.06
N ASN A 116 -14.55 -11.22 4.18
CA ASN A 116 -15.51 -11.13 5.28
C ASN A 116 -15.60 -9.70 5.84
N LEU A 117 -14.45 -9.06 6.07
CA LEU A 117 -14.42 -7.68 6.54
C LEU A 117 -14.90 -6.70 5.48
N SER A 118 -14.48 -6.84 4.21
CA SER A 118 -14.89 -5.92 3.15
C SER A 118 -16.41 -5.93 2.95
N ARG A 119 -17.07 -7.08 3.10
CA ARG A 119 -18.54 -7.17 3.07
C ARG A 119 -19.19 -6.48 4.28
N GLN A 120 -18.64 -6.65 5.47
CA GLN A 120 -19.13 -5.97 6.68
C GLN A 120 -19.03 -4.45 6.55
N GLN A 121 -18.04 -3.95 5.82
CA GLN A 121 -17.84 -2.53 5.55
C GLN A 121 -18.51 -2.05 4.25
N SER A 122 -19.27 -2.91 3.55
CA SER A 122 -19.89 -2.60 2.25
C SER A 122 -18.89 -2.10 1.19
N ASN A 123 -17.64 -2.56 1.25
CA ASN A 123 -16.62 -2.28 0.26
C ASN A 123 -16.68 -3.33 -0.86
N ASP A 124 -17.63 -3.13 -1.77
CA ASP A 124 -17.91 -4.09 -2.85
C ASP A 124 -16.77 -4.17 -3.87
N ARG A 125 -16.03 -3.08 -4.11
CA ARG A 125 -14.84 -3.10 -4.98
C ARG A 125 -13.76 -4.02 -4.45
N LEU A 126 -13.42 -3.90 -3.16
CA LEU A 126 -12.44 -4.78 -2.55
C LEU A 126 -12.95 -6.23 -2.50
N THR A 127 -14.24 -6.43 -2.27
CA THR A 127 -14.88 -7.75 -2.28
C THR A 127 -14.73 -8.43 -3.65
N ILE A 128 -15.04 -7.72 -4.74
CA ILE A 128 -14.89 -8.23 -6.12
C ILE A 128 -13.42 -8.54 -6.42
N ALA A 129 -12.50 -7.64 -6.07
CA ALA A 129 -11.07 -7.87 -6.25
C ALA A 129 -10.58 -9.11 -5.48
N ASN A 130 -11.03 -9.28 -4.23
CA ASN A 130 -10.74 -10.45 -3.41
C ASN A 130 -11.27 -11.73 -4.03
N LEU A 131 -12.51 -11.75 -4.54
CA LEU A 131 -13.10 -12.92 -5.21
C LEU A 131 -12.31 -13.32 -6.46
N MET A 132 -11.90 -12.33 -7.27
CA MET A 132 -11.06 -12.59 -8.45
C MET A 132 -9.72 -13.22 -8.09
N GLU A 133 -9.02 -12.70 -7.07
CA GLU A 133 -7.75 -13.27 -6.61
C GLU A 133 -7.94 -14.63 -5.92
N LEU A 134 -9.00 -14.79 -5.12
CA LEU A 134 -9.34 -16.03 -4.45
C LEU A 134 -9.63 -17.15 -5.47
N SER A 135 -10.31 -16.84 -6.58
CA SER A 135 -10.54 -17.79 -7.67
C SER A 135 -9.23 -18.27 -8.30
N SER A 136 -8.24 -17.38 -8.41
CA SER A 136 -6.93 -17.70 -8.97
C SER A 136 -6.18 -18.65 -8.04
N VAL A 137 -6.20 -18.36 -6.73
CA VAL A 137 -5.62 -19.25 -5.69
C VAL A 137 -6.32 -20.60 -5.65
N LYS A 138 -7.66 -20.63 -5.66
CA LYS A 138 -8.45 -21.87 -5.67
C LYS A 138 -8.18 -22.72 -6.92
N SER A 139 -8.09 -22.09 -8.10
CA SER A 139 -7.76 -22.79 -9.34
C SER A 139 -6.35 -23.38 -9.32
N ALA A 140 -5.39 -22.69 -8.70
CA ALA A 140 -4.02 -23.18 -8.54
C ALA A 140 -3.94 -24.37 -7.56
N ILE A 141 -4.85 -24.45 -6.58
CA ILE A 141 -5.00 -25.60 -5.68
C ILE A 141 -5.70 -26.79 -6.40
N GLY A 142 -6.44 -26.53 -7.49
CA GLY A 142 -7.23 -27.53 -8.21
C GLY A 142 -8.74 -27.46 -7.91
N ASP A 143 -9.19 -26.53 -7.07
CA ASP A 143 -10.59 -26.32 -6.69
C ASP A 143 -11.36 -25.53 -7.77
N PHE A 144 -11.43 -26.03 -9.00
CA PHE A 144 -12.01 -25.30 -10.14
C PHE A 144 -13.49 -24.92 -9.95
N ALA A 145 -14.29 -25.77 -9.31
CA ALA A 145 -15.71 -25.51 -9.07
C ALA A 145 -15.92 -24.30 -8.14
N LEU A 146 -15.16 -24.25 -7.03
CA LEU A 146 -15.22 -23.13 -6.08
C LEU A 146 -14.65 -21.84 -6.69
N ALA A 147 -13.62 -21.95 -7.53
CA ALA A 147 -13.07 -20.80 -8.24
C ALA A 147 -14.07 -20.21 -9.24
N GLN A 148 -14.80 -21.05 -9.96
CA GLN A 148 -15.86 -20.61 -10.87
C GLN A 148 -17.01 -19.92 -10.10
N GLN A 149 -17.41 -20.47 -8.95
CA GLN A 149 -18.44 -19.86 -8.09
C GLN A 149 -18.04 -18.45 -7.64
N ASP A 150 -16.80 -18.26 -7.18
CA ASP A 150 -16.31 -16.95 -6.75
C ASP A 150 -16.33 -15.91 -7.90
N LEU A 151 -15.96 -16.33 -9.12
CA LEU A 151 -15.95 -15.45 -10.28
C LEU A 151 -17.38 -15.09 -10.74
N GLU A 152 -18.32 -16.03 -10.68
CA GLU A 152 -19.71 -15.74 -10.98
C GLU A 152 -20.31 -14.75 -9.98
N GLU A 153 -19.99 -14.90 -8.68
CA GLU A 153 -20.38 -13.92 -7.67
C GLU A 153 -19.74 -12.54 -7.92
N ALA A 154 -18.45 -12.50 -8.24
CA ALA A 154 -17.77 -11.26 -8.59
C ALA A 154 -18.44 -10.56 -9.79
N ARG A 155 -18.86 -11.34 -10.78
CA ARG A 155 -19.58 -10.84 -11.96
C ARG A 155 -20.93 -10.25 -11.60
N THR A 156 -21.74 -10.97 -10.80
CA THR A 156 -23.08 -10.49 -10.41
C THR A 156 -22.97 -9.19 -9.60
N MET A 157 -22.04 -9.11 -8.65
CA MET A 157 -21.75 -7.88 -7.91
C MET A 157 -21.33 -6.74 -8.86
N ALA A 158 -20.37 -6.97 -9.75
CA ALA A 158 -19.91 -5.95 -10.69
C ALA A 158 -21.03 -5.45 -11.61
N THR A 159 -21.91 -6.35 -12.09
CA THR A 159 -23.06 -5.96 -12.91
C THR A 159 -24.09 -5.15 -12.13
N ALA A 160 -24.32 -5.48 -10.85
CA ALA A 160 -25.25 -4.74 -10.00
C ALA A 160 -24.82 -3.28 -9.80
N HIS A 161 -23.51 -3.02 -9.72
CA HIS A 161 -22.95 -1.67 -9.62
C HIS A 161 -22.67 -0.97 -10.96
N ASN A 162 -22.95 -1.63 -12.10
CA ASN A 162 -22.58 -1.16 -13.44
C ASN A 162 -21.07 -0.90 -13.64
N TRP A 163 -20.20 -1.65 -12.94
CA TRP A 163 -18.75 -1.54 -13.11
C TRP A 163 -18.28 -2.39 -14.29
N GLN A 164 -18.41 -1.84 -15.50
CA GLN A 164 -18.12 -2.56 -16.73
C GLN A 164 -16.67 -3.05 -16.82
N ASP A 165 -15.70 -2.29 -16.31
CA ASP A 165 -14.29 -2.69 -16.28
C ASP A 165 -14.07 -3.98 -15.48
N ASP A 166 -14.74 -4.10 -14.32
CA ASP A 166 -14.69 -5.28 -13.47
C ASP A 166 -15.42 -6.46 -14.13
N VAL A 167 -16.55 -6.22 -14.80
CA VAL A 167 -17.24 -7.27 -15.57
C VAL A 167 -16.34 -7.86 -16.66
N GLN A 168 -15.60 -7.02 -17.38
CA GLN A 168 -14.68 -7.48 -18.42
C GLN A 168 -13.47 -8.23 -17.82
N SER A 169 -12.94 -7.76 -16.69
CA SER A 169 -11.81 -8.43 -16.03
C SER A 169 -12.22 -9.81 -15.49
N VAL A 170 -13.41 -9.93 -14.89
CA VAL A 170 -13.99 -11.19 -14.42
C VAL A 170 -14.23 -12.15 -15.60
N LYS A 171 -14.80 -11.65 -16.71
CA LYS A 171 -15.02 -12.46 -17.92
C LYS A 171 -13.72 -13.07 -18.46
N LYS A 172 -12.66 -12.26 -18.57
CA LYS A 172 -11.33 -12.75 -18.98
C LYS A 172 -10.82 -13.86 -18.07
N ARG A 173 -11.00 -13.72 -16.74
CA ARG A 173 -10.59 -14.74 -15.76
C ARG A 173 -11.42 -16.02 -15.88
N LEU A 174 -12.73 -15.92 -16.15
CA LEU A 174 -13.59 -17.08 -16.39
C LEU A 174 -13.13 -17.88 -17.63
N ASP A 175 -12.82 -17.19 -18.73
CA ASP A 175 -12.35 -17.84 -19.95
C ASP A 175 -11.01 -18.56 -19.71
N LEU A 176 -10.07 -17.92 -19.01
CA LEU A 176 -8.79 -18.54 -18.62
C LEU A 176 -8.99 -19.75 -17.70
N LEU A 177 -9.94 -19.70 -16.76
CA LEU A 177 -10.24 -20.80 -15.87
C LEU A 177 -10.77 -22.03 -16.63
N GLN A 178 -11.61 -21.83 -17.65
CA GLN A 178 -12.09 -22.92 -18.50
C GLN A 178 -10.94 -23.56 -19.28
N LEU A 179 -10.05 -22.75 -19.85
CA LEU A 179 -8.86 -23.25 -20.55
C LEU A 179 -7.96 -24.06 -19.63
N ASN A 180 -7.68 -23.56 -18.42
CA ASN A 180 -6.87 -24.25 -17.43
C ASN A 180 -7.50 -25.58 -16.97
N LYS A 181 -8.82 -25.60 -16.81
CA LYS A 181 -9.56 -26.83 -16.48
C LYS A 181 -9.42 -27.88 -17.59
N LEU A 182 -9.57 -27.49 -18.87
CA LEU A 182 -9.38 -28.39 -20.01
C LEU A 182 -7.94 -28.89 -20.11
N ALA A 183 -6.97 -28.02 -19.89
CA ALA A 183 -5.55 -28.38 -19.86
C ALA A 183 -5.23 -29.38 -18.75
N ALA A 184 -5.84 -29.23 -17.57
CA ALA A 184 -5.68 -30.15 -16.44
C ALA A 184 -6.32 -31.54 -16.68
N LEU A 185 -7.33 -31.65 -17.56
CA LEU A 185 -7.95 -32.92 -17.94
C LEU A 185 -7.16 -33.68 -19.01
N LYS A 186 -6.44 -32.96 -19.89
CA LYS A 186 -5.62 -33.53 -20.96
C LYS A 186 -4.51 -34.52 -20.53
N PRO A 187 -3.76 -34.33 -19.42
CA PRO A 187 -2.70 -35.28 -19.03
C PRO A 187 -3.22 -36.67 -18.64
N ALA A 188 -4.50 -36.83 -18.29
CA ALA A 188 -5.05 -38.12 -17.89
C ALA A 188 -5.31 -39.09 -19.06
N VAL A 189 -5.43 -38.58 -20.30
CA VAL A 189 -5.78 -39.40 -21.48
C VAL A 189 -4.53 -39.95 -22.18
N GLY A 190 -3.36 -39.35 -21.96
CA GLY A 190 -2.12 -39.69 -22.67
C GLY A 190 -1.29 -40.85 -22.11
N VAL A 191 -1.60 -41.37 -20.91
CA VAL A 191 -0.76 -42.38 -20.23
C VAL A 191 -1.26 -43.82 -20.43
N ASN A 192 -2.53 -44.01 -20.83
CA ASN A 192 -3.13 -45.35 -20.92
C ASN A 192 -3.00 -46.04 -22.29
N SER A 193 -2.26 -45.46 -23.25
CA SER A 193 -2.13 -46.01 -24.61
C SER A 193 -0.76 -46.61 -24.95
N GLN A 194 0.18 -46.67 -23.98
CA GLN A 194 1.54 -47.19 -24.22
C GLN A 194 1.90 -48.45 -23.39
N ALA A 195 0.96 -49.03 -22.64
CA ALA A 195 1.21 -50.21 -21.80
C ALA A 195 0.63 -51.53 -22.37
N ALA A 196 0.34 -51.59 -23.67
CA ALA A 196 -0.23 -52.76 -24.31
C ALA A 196 0.47 -53.09 -25.64
N LEU A 197 1.76 -53.43 -25.58
CA LEU A 197 2.48 -54.22 -26.59
C LEU A 197 3.55 -55.05 -25.91
#